data_AF-A0A2A2TKY7-F1
#
_entry.id   AF-A0A2A2TKY7-F1
#
_cell.length_a   1.000
_cell.length_b   1.000
_cell.length_c   1.000
_cell.angle_alpha   90.00
_cell.angle_beta   90.00
_cell.angle_gamma   90.00
#
_symmetry.space_group_name_H-M   'P 1'
#
loop_
_entity.id
_entity.type
_entity.pdbx_description
1 polymer ?
#
loop_
_entity_poly.entity_id
_entity_poly.type
_entity_poly.pdbx_seq_one_letter_code
_entity_poly.pdbx_strand_id
1 'polypeptide(L)' 'MAASFLPSILVPCIGYVFASVTMAFMFLYMESDDIS' A
#
# COMPACT_ATOMS: atom_id res chain seq x y z
N MET A 1 18.39 -22.87 4.29
CA MET A 1 17.60 -21.70 4.73
C MET A 1 17.91 -20.52 3.83
N ALA A 2 17.39 -20.51 2.61
CA ALA A 2 17.44 -19.33 1.77
C ALA A 2 16.21 -18.46 2.08
N ALA A 3 16.32 -17.14 1.91
CA ALA A 3 15.18 -16.20 1.96
C ALA A 3 14.47 -15.97 3.32
N SER A 4 15.02 -16.36 4.47
CA SER A 4 14.39 -16.10 5.78
C SER A 4 14.26 -14.61 6.15
N PHE A 5 14.94 -13.72 5.44
CA PHE A 5 14.85 -12.26 5.60
C PHE A 5 13.74 -11.62 4.75
N LEU A 6 13.12 -12.35 3.82
CA LEU A 6 12.03 -11.81 2.99
C LEU A 6 10.83 -11.34 3.81
N PRO A 7 10.37 -12.07 4.85
CA PRO A 7 9.27 -11.61 5.70
C PRO A 7 9.55 -10.25 6.36
N SER A 8 10.77 -10.01 6.84
CA SER A 8 11.13 -8.73 7.47
C SER A 8 11.10 -7.53 6.51
N ILE A 9 11.10 -7.75 5.20
CA ILE A 9 11.01 -6.68 4.19
C ILE A 9 9.59 -6.58 3.64
N LEU A 10 9.01 -7.70 3.22
CA LEU A 10 7.70 -7.71 2.57
C LEU A 10 6.55 -7.39 3.54
N VAL A 11 6.63 -7.83 4.80
CA VAL A 11 5.57 -7.56 5.78
C VAL A 11 5.43 -6.07 6.06
N PRO A 12 6.49 -5.30 6.42
CA PRO A 12 6.33 -3.86 6.61
C PRO A 12 6.05 -3.11 5.30
N CYS A 13 6.57 -3.55 4.16
CA CYS A 13 6.24 -2.93 2.87
C CYS A 13 4.75 -3.07 2.53
N ILE A 14 4.17 -4.26 2.65
CA ILE A 14 2.74 -4.47 2.35
C ILE A 14 1.87 -3.87 3.48
N GLY A 15 2.28 -4.02 4.73
CA GLY A 15 1.52 -3.55 5.88
C GLY A 15 1.43 -2.02 5.99
N TYR A 16 2.54 -1.31 5.77
CA TYR A 16 2.59 0.14 5.91
C TYR A 16 2.57 0.86 4.57
N VAL A 17 3.46 0.50 3.63
CA VAL A 17 3.61 1.26 2.38
C VAL A 17 2.41 1.01 1.47
N PHE A 18 2.06 -0.24 1.21
CA PHE A 18 0.92 -0.54 0.34
C PHE A 18 -0.40 -0.06 0.95
N ALA A 19 -0.63 -0.26 2.25
CA ALA A 19 -1.84 0.22 2.92
C ALA A 19 -1.96 1.76 2.88
N SER A 20 -0.89 2.49 3.18
CA SER A 20 -0.90 3.96 3.16
C SER A 20 -1.11 4.52 1.75
N VAL A 21 -0.41 3.97 0.75
CA VAL A 21 -0.55 4.36 -0.65
C VAL A 21 -1.96 4.09 -1.15
N THR A 22 -2.51 2.91 -0.89
CA THR A 22 -3.87 2.56 -1.30
C THR A 22 -4.90 3.50 -0.68
N MET A 23 -4.78 3.79 0.62
CA MET A 23 -5.71 4.70 1.30
C MET A 23 -5.59 6.13 0.79
N ALA A 24 -4.37 6.62 0.52
CA ALA A 24 -4.16 7.94 -0.05
C ALA A 24 -4.78 8.07 -1.46
N PHE A 25 -4.53 7.10 -2.34
CA PHE A 25 -5.13 7.09 -3.67
C PHE A 25 -6.65 6.92 -3.64
N MET A 26 -7.16 6.08 -2.75
CA MET A 26 -8.60 5.89 -2.60
C MET A 26 -9.29 7.15 -2.09
N PHE A 27 -8.65 7.86 -1.15
CA PHE A 27 -9.12 9.17 -0.69
C PHE A 27 -9.16 10.19 -1.84
N LEU A 28 -8.06 10.32 -2.59
CA LEU A 28 -8.01 11.22 -3.75
C LEU A 28 -9.06 10.87 -4.82
N TYR A 29 -9.31 9.59 -5.05
CA TYR A 29 -10.36 9.14 -5.96
C TYR A 29 -11.76 9.51 -5.45
N MET A 30 -12.02 9.39 -4.15
CA MET A 30 -13.31 9.76 -3.56
C MET A 30 -13.56 11.27 -3.57
N GLU A 31 -12.51 12.08 -3.44
CA GLU A 31 -12.59 13.54 -3.55
C GLU A 31 -12.59 14.05 -5.00
N SER A 32 -12.32 13.17 -5.97
CA SER A 32 -12.38 13.53 -7.38
C SER A 32 -13.85 13.66 -7.80
N ASP A 33 -14.33 14.90 -7.96
CA ASP A 33 -15.70 15.21 -8.40
C ASP A 33 -15.97 14.76 -9.87
N ASP A 34 -14.92 14.50 -10.64
CA ASP A 34 -15.00 13.97 -12.01
C ASP A 34 -15.02 12.44 -12.02
N ILE A 35 -16.21 11.88 -11.90
CA ILE A 35 -16.51 10.54 -12.42
C ILE A 35 -16.97 10.76 -13.86
N SER A 36 -16.03 10.74 -14.82
CA SER A 36 -16.36 10.82 -16.24
C SER A 36 -17.32 9.72 -16.69
#